data_AF-A0A6L7HY55-F1
#
_entry.id   AF-A0A6L7HY55-F1
#
_cell.length_a   1.000
_cell.length_b   1.000
_cell.length_c   1.000
_cell.angle_alpha   90.00
_cell.angle_beta   90.00
_cell.angle_gamma   90.00
#
_symmetry.space_group_name_H-M   'P 1'
#
loop_
_entity.id
_entity.type
_entity.pdbx_description
1 polymer ?
#
loop_
_entity_poly.entity_id
_entity_poly.type
_entity_poly.pdbx_seq_one_letter_code
_entity_poly.pdbx_strand_id
1 'polypeptide(L)'
;MKIYRKLHKAPFRVLRISRRRFGLRLKRDMLVLKDALAQEKQETKDMLVAYGRYTRNQASKEELRLANQQLADLIKGLGLGVFAVLPFAPITIPVVVKLGKLVGVEVLPSSFNNLSERKAQLNREAQANKRALDAVEKASNE
;
A
#
# COMPACT_ATOMS: atom_id res chain seq x y z
N MET A 1 44.99 33.78 -18.48
CA MET A 1 43.89 33.25 -17.62
C MET A 1 43.47 31.84 -18.06
N LYS A 2 43.86 30.76 -17.34
CA LYS A 2 43.51 29.35 -17.69
C LYS A 2 42.71 28.64 -16.58
N ILE A 3 41.76 29.35 -15.96
CA ILE A 3 40.98 28.84 -14.81
C ILE A 3 39.81 27.93 -15.27
N TYR A 4 39.30 28.15 -16.49
CA TYR A 4 38.14 27.44 -17.05
C TYR A 4 38.34 25.93 -17.27
N ARG A 5 39.59 25.45 -17.39
CA ARG A 5 39.87 24.01 -17.58
C ARG A 5 39.63 23.15 -16.34
N LYS A 6 39.47 23.74 -15.14
CA LYS A 6 39.21 22.98 -13.91
C LYS A 6 37.73 22.98 -13.50
N LEU A 7 36.94 23.94 -13.99
CA LEU A 7 35.53 24.10 -13.63
C LEU A 7 34.63 22.98 -14.18
N HIS A 8 34.95 22.39 -15.35
CA HIS A 8 34.17 21.27 -15.91
C HIS A 8 34.51 19.91 -15.29
N LYS A 9 35.70 19.73 -14.72
CA LYS A 9 36.10 18.45 -14.08
C LYS A 9 35.54 18.30 -12.65
N ALA A 10 35.26 19.42 -11.98
CA ALA A 10 34.66 19.46 -10.65
C ALA A 10 33.23 18.85 -10.58
N PRO A 11 32.26 19.18 -11.46
CA PRO A 11 30.89 18.70 -11.34
C PRO A 11 30.76 17.18 -11.52
N PHE A 12 31.48 16.58 -12.49
CA PHE A 12 31.47 15.12 -12.66
C PHE A 12 32.04 14.37 -11.46
N ARG A 13 33.07 14.93 -10.82
CA ARG A 13 33.64 14.37 -9.59
C ARG A 13 32.63 14.44 -8.44
N VAL A 14 31.93 15.57 -8.28
CA VAL A 14 30.90 15.75 -7.25
C VAL A 14 29.71 14.81 -7.49
N LEU A 15 29.24 14.65 -8.73
CA LEU A 15 28.22 13.67 -9.10
C LEU A 15 28.62 12.25 -8.74
N ARG A 16 29.85 11.84 -9.08
CA ARG A 16 30.38 10.50 -8.74
C ARG A 16 30.46 10.28 -7.23
N ILE A 17 30.93 11.29 -6.48
CA ILE A 17 31.00 11.23 -5.01
C ILE A 17 29.58 11.18 -4.42
N SER A 18 28.64 11.96 -4.96
CA SER A 18 27.24 11.96 -4.54
C SER A 18 26.59 10.59 -4.71
N ARG A 19 26.75 9.97 -5.89
CA ARG A 19 26.25 8.60 -6.16
C ARG A 19 26.86 7.57 -5.21
N ARG A 20 28.17 7.64 -4.95
CA ARG A 20 28.84 6.73 -4.01
C ARG A 20 28.35 6.93 -2.57
N ARG A 21 28.15 8.19 -2.13
CA ARG A 21 27.61 8.52 -0.81
C ARG A 21 26.17 8.04 -0.65
N PHE A 22 25.34 8.24 -1.66
CA PHE A 22 23.97 7.75 -1.70
C PHE A 22 23.92 6.22 -1.60
N GLY A 23 24.72 5.50 -2.40
CA GLY A 23 24.80 4.04 -2.32
C GLY A 23 25.26 3.52 -0.95
N LEU A 24 26.15 4.23 -0.26
CA LEU A 24 26.56 3.86 1.10
C LEU A 24 25.48 4.14 2.15
N ARG A 25 24.69 5.21 1.99
CA ARG A 25 23.52 5.47 2.84
C ARG A 25 22.47 4.38 2.67
N LEU A 26 22.09 4.10 1.42
CA LEU A 26 21.16 3.01 1.10
C LEU A 26 21.61 1.66 1.67
N LYS A 27 22.90 1.31 1.56
CA LYS A 27 23.41 0.07 2.17
C LYS A 27 23.21 0.02 3.69
N ARG A 28 23.40 1.12 4.40
CA ARG A 28 23.16 1.19 5.85
C ARG A 28 21.68 1.09 6.16
N ASP A 29 20.85 1.83 5.44
CA ASP A 29 19.40 1.80 5.59
C ASP A 29 18.85 0.39 5.33
N MET A 30 19.41 -0.32 4.34
CA MET A 30 19.08 -1.71 4.04
C MET A 30 19.54 -2.72 5.10
N LEU A 31 20.66 -2.46 5.78
CA LEU A 31 21.10 -3.31 6.90
C LEU A 31 20.15 -3.17 8.09
N VAL A 32 19.78 -1.93 8.44
CA VAL A 32 18.79 -1.66 9.50
C VAL A 32 17.44 -2.29 9.14
N LEU A 33 17.00 -2.15 7.88
CA LEU A 33 15.78 -2.78 7.40
C LEU A 33 15.85 -4.31 7.50
N LYS A 34 16.98 -4.91 7.11
CA LYS A 34 17.18 -6.36 7.20
C LYS A 34 17.07 -6.86 8.63
N ASP A 35 17.66 -6.15 9.59
CA ASP A 35 17.60 -6.52 11.00
C ASP A 35 16.17 -6.39 11.55
N ALA A 36 15.47 -5.30 11.21
CA ALA A 36 14.05 -5.13 11.55
C ALA A 36 13.18 -6.25 10.95
N LEU A 37 13.37 -6.60 9.67
CA LEU A 37 12.64 -7.69 9.02
C LEU A 37 12.97 -9.06 9.60
N ALA A 38 14.21 -9.28 10.07
CA ALA A 38 14.59 -10.54 10.71
C ALA A 38 13.87 -10.72 12.06
N GLN A 39 13.69 -9.63 12.82
CA GLN A 39 12.92 -9.63 14.05
C GLN A 39 11.42 -9.89 13.78
N GLU A 40 10.80 -9.12 12.89
CA GLU A 40 9.39 -9.28 12.49
C GLU A 40 9.09 -10.70 11.97
N LYS A 41 10.03 -11.32 11.25
CA LYS A 41 9.92 -12.70 10.78
C LYS A 41 9.86 -13.71 11.93
N GLN A 42 10.64 -13.51 12.98
CA GLN A 42 10.65 -14.39 14.14
C GLN A 42 9.34 -14.27 14.92
N GLU A 43 8.86 -13.05 15.15
CA GLU A 43 7.55 -12.78 15.78
C GLU A 43 6.39 -13.38 14.97
N THR A 44 6.43 -13.26 13.63
CA THR A 44 5.47 -13.89 12.71
C THR A 44 5.48 -15.42 12.83
N LYS A 45 6.66 -16.04 12.98
CA LYS A 45 6.79 -17.49 13.13
C LYS A 45 6.13 -17.96 14.43
N ASP A 46 6.34 -17.24 15.51
CA ASP A 46 5.77 -17.57 16.82
C ASP A 46 4.24 -17.39 16.82
N MET A 47 3.73 -16.36 16.14
CA MET A 47 2.30 -16.17 15.85
C MET A 47 1.72 -17.35 15.04
N LEU A 48 2.39 -17.82 13.99
CA LEU A 48 1.96 -18.97 13.18
C LEU A 48 1.96 -20.29 13.97
N VAL A 49 2.92 -20.45 14.88
CA VAL A 49 2.93 -21.59 15.81
C VAL A 49 1.71 -21.55 16.75
N ALA A 50 1.32 -20.36 17.24
CA ALA A 50 0.11 -20.19 18.06
C ALA A 50 -1.17 -20.56 17.27
N TYR A 51 -1.27 -20.19 15.99
CA TYR A 51 -2.36 -20.65 15.12
C TYR A 51 -2.36 -22.18 14.96
N GLY A 52 -1.20 -22.80 14.77
CA GLY A 52 -1.07 -24.26 14.71
C GLY A 52 -1.57 -24.93 16.01
N ARG A 53 -1.25 -24.38 17.17
CA ARG A 53 -1.75 -24.87 18.48
C ARG A 53 -3.25 -24.65 18.64
N TYR A 54 -3.79 -23.54 18.14
CA TYR A 54 -5.24 -23.30 18.12
C TYR A 54 -6.00 -24.36 17.31
N THR A 55 -5.49 -24.77 16.14
CA THR A 55 -6.12 -25.85 15.35
C THR A 55 -6.14 -27.20 16.07
N ARG A 56 -5.31 -27.38 17.10
CA ARG A 56 -5.26 -28.58 17.95
C ARG A 56 -6.07 -28.44 19.25
N ASN A 57 -6.91 -27.39 19.38
CA ASN A 57 -7.62 -27.03 20.61
C ASN A 57 -6.70 -26.76 21.83
N GLN A 58 -5.45 -26.38 21.59
CA GLN A 58 -4.45 -26.15 22.65
C GLN A 58 -4.18 -24.66 22.93
N ALA A 59 -4.92 -23.75 22.31
CA ALA A 59 -4.75 -22.30 22.50
C ALA A 59 -6.08 -21.64 22.88
N SER A 60 -6.01 -20.63 23.74
CA SER A 60 -7.16 -19.86 24.20
C SER A 60 -7.71 -18.97 23.06
N LYS A 61 -9.01 -18.68 23.10
CA LYS A 61 -9.64 -17.70 22.19
C LYS A 61 -8.98 -16.31 22.27
N GLU A 62 -8.39 -15.98 23.40
CA GLU A 62 -7.67 -14.71 23.61
C GLU A 62 -6.33 -14.68 22.88
N GLU A 63 -5.58 -15.79 22.89
CA GLU A 63 -4.31 -15.93 22.17
C GLU A 63 -4.52 -15.83 20.65
N LEU A 64 -5.62 -16.40 20.15
CA LEU A 64 -6.02 -16.25 18.75
C LEU A 64 -6.33 -14.79 18.40
N ARG A 65 -7.00 -14.07 19.31
CA ARG A 65 -7.36 -12.67 19.11
C ARG A 65 -6.14 -11.76 19.03
N LEU A 66 -5.15 -12.00 19.89
CA LEU A 66 -3.85 -11.33 19.89
C LEU A 66 -3.06 -11.64 18.61
N ALA A 67 -3.01 -12.90 18.18
CA ALA A 67 -2.37 -13.30 16.93
C ALA A 67 -3.02 -12.61 15.71
N ASN A 68 -4.35 -12.50 15.69
CA ASN A 68 -5.06 -11.80 14.62
C ASN A 68 -4.76 -10.29 14.58
N GLN A 69 -4.56 -9.66 15.75
CA GLN A 69 -4.15 -8.25 15.82
C GLN A 69 -2.73 -8.05 15.31
N GLN A 70 -1.78 -8.92 15.69
CA GLN A 70 -0.40 -8.90 15.18
C GLN A 70 -0.36 -9.09 13.67
N LEU A 71 -1.20 -9.97 13.11
CA LEU A 71 -1.35 -10.14 11.67
C LEU A 71 -1.87 -8.86 10.98
N ALA A 72 -2.85 -8.18 11.58
CA ALA A 72 -3.37 -6.93 11.05
C ALA A 72 -2.30 -5.83 11.03
N ASP A 73 -1.45 -5.77 12.04
CA ASP A 73 -0.38 -4.78 12.13
C ASP A 73 0.78 -5.11 11.19
N LEU A 74 1.09 -6.39 10.96
CA LEU A 74 2.00 -6.84 9.89
C LEU A 74 1.49 -6.41 8.51
N ILE A 75 0.18 -6.54 8.23
CA ILE A 75 -0.43 -6.10 6.96
C ILE A 75 -0.39 -4.57 6.82
N LYS A 76 -0.61 -3.82 7.90
CA LYS A 76 -0.48 -2.36 7.90
C LYS A 76 0.97 -1.92 7.72
N GLY A 77 1.93 -2.61 8.35
CA GLY A 77 3.36 -2.30 8.34
C GLY A 77 4.07 -2.68 7.04
N LEU A 78 3.68 -3.80 6.41
CA LEU A 78 4.05 -4.13 5.03
C LEU A 78 3.44 -3.12 4.03
N GLY A 79 2.43 -2.39 4.48
CA GLY A 79 1.64 -1.47 3.70
C GLY A 79 0.77 -2.20 2.68
N LEU A 80 -0.42 -1.65 2.45
CA LEU A 80 -1.19 -1.89 1.21
C LEU A 80 -0.36 -1.63 -0.07
N GLY A 81 0.82 -1.02 0.07
CA GLY A 81 1.75 -0.60 -0.98
C GLY A 81 2.28 -1.72 -1.88
N VAL A 82 2.59 -2.92 -1.37
CA VAL A 82 3.07 -4.00 -2.26
C VAL A 82 2.00 -4.39 -3.26
N PHE A 83 0.74 -4.48 -2.81
CA PHE A 83 -0.40 -4.77 -3.68
C PHE A 83 -0.84 -3.55 -4.51
N ALA A 84 -0.59 -2.32 -4.06
CA ALA A 84 -0.86 -1.10 -4.83
C ALA A 84 0.14 -0.87 -5.98
N VAL A 85 1.37 -1.37 -5.85
CA VAL A 85 2.45 -1.19 -6.84
C VAL A 85 2.54 -2.36 -7.85
N LEU A 86 1.98 -3.53 -7.54
CA LEU A 86 1.94 -4.69 -8.45
C LEU A 86 0.91 -4.53 -9.58
N PRO A 87 1.16 -5.08 -10.79
CA PRO A 87 0.29 -4.94 -11.98
C PRO A 87 -1.10 -5.62 -11.88
N PHE A 88 -1.52 -6.04 -10.67
CA PHE A 88 -2.84 -6.61 -10.38
C PHE A 88 -3.63 -5.82 -9.33
N ALA A 89 -3.14 -4.63 -8.93
CA ALA A 89 -3.77 -3.76 -7.93
C ALA A 89 -5.30 -3.56 -8.10
N PRO A 90 -5.85 -3.34 -9.33
CA PRO A 90 -7.29 -3.17 -9.51
C PRO A 90 -8.13 -4.38 -9.07
N ILE A 91 -7.54 -5.58 -9.05
CA ILE A 91 -8.20 -6.84 -8.67
C ILE A 91 -7.88 -7.19 -7.22
N THR A 92 -6.62 -7.07 -6.80
CA THR A 92 -6.18 -7.47 -5.46
C THR A 92 -6.68 -6.53 -4.36
N ILE A 93 -6.77 -5.23 -4.61
CA ILE A 93 -7.30 -4.26 -3.63
C ILE A 93 -8.72 -4.65 -3.16
N PRO A 94 -9.74 -4.81 -4.03
CA PRO A 94 -11.08 -5.17 -3.58
C PRO A 94 -11.16 -6.55 -2.91
N VAL A 95 -10.31 -7.49 -3.27
CA VAL A 95 -10.24 -8.81 -2.61
C VAL A 95 -9.71 -8.68 -1.18
N VAL A 96 -8.61 -7.96 -0.98
CA VAL A 96 -8.04 -7.71 0.35
C VAL A 96 -9.02 -6.94 1.23
N VAL A 97 -9.73 -5.95 0.67
CA VAL A 97 -10.76 -5.18 1.38
C VAL A 97 -11.92 -6.05 1.82
N LYS A 98 -12.39 -6.95 0.95
CA LYS A 98 -13.47 -7.89 1.29
C LYS A 98 -13.04 -8.87 2.38
N LEU A 99 -11.84 -9.43 2.28
CA LEU A 99 -11.29 -10.35 3.28
C LEU A 99 -11.13 -9.66 4.63
N GLY A 100 -10.57 -8.44 4.66
CA GLY A 100 -10.43 -7.64 5.88
C GLY A 100 -11.76 -7.35 6.59
N LYS A 101 -12.78 -6.92 5.84
CA LYS A 101 -14.14 -6.73 6.39
C LYS A 101 -14.73 -8.02 6.93
N LEU A 102 -14.42 -9.17 6.34
CA LEU A 102 -14.91 -10.48 6.76
C LEU A 102 -14.26 -10.96 8.06
N VAL A 103 -13.01 -10.59 8.31
CA VAL A 103 -12.29 -10.87 9.57
C VAL A 103 -12.40 -9.72 10.60
N GLY A 104 -13.19 -8.68 10.31
CA GLY A 104 -13.44 -7.56 11.22
C GLY A 104 -12.27 -6.57 11.37
N VAL A 105 -11.34 -6.55 10.42
CA VAL A 105 -10.17 -5.68 10.43
C VAL A 105 -10.32 -4.63 9.32
N GLU A 106 -10.36 -3.34 9.68
CA GLU A 106 -10.36 -2.26 8.70
C GLU A 106 -8.95 -2.08 8.13
N VAL A 107 -8.77 -2.52 6.88
CA VAL A 107 -7.46 -2.53 6.21
C VAL A 107 -7.19 -1.25 5.41
N LEU A 108 -8.22 -0.46 5.10
CA LEU A 108 -8.11 0.74 4.26
C LEU A 108 -7.78 2.00 5.10
N PRO A 109 -6.94 2.92 4.60
CA PRO A 109 -6.80 4.24 5.18
C PRO A 109 -8.11 5.01 5.03
N SER A 110 -8.47 5.81 6.03
CA SER A 110 -9.70 6.61 6.08
C SER A 110 -9.94 7.50 4.85
N SER A 111 -8.88 7.87 4.11
CA SER A 111 -8.97 8.62 2.84
C SER A 111 -9.67 7.88 1.69
N PHE A 112 -9.83 6.56 1.77
CA PHE A 112 -10.49 5.75 0.76
C PHE A 112 -11.97 5.43 1.07
N ASN A 113 -12.47 5.78 2.26
CA ASN A 113 -13.84 5.44 2.68
C ASN A 113 -14.93 6.14 1.84
N ASN A 114 -14.58 7.20 1.11
CA ASN A 114 -15.54 8.01 0.34
C ASN A 114 -15.71 7.56 -1.13
N LEU A 115 -15.07 6.45 -1.54
CA LEU A 115 -15.09 6.01 -2.94
C LEU A 115 -16.47 5.53 -3.40
N SER A 116 -17.22 4.86 -2.50
CA SER A 116 -18.59 4.42 -2.78
C SER A 116 -19.55 5.60 -2.99
N GLU A 117 -19.40 6.66 -2.19
CA GLU A 117 -20.22 7.87 -2.29
C GLU A 117 -19.91 8.66 -3.56
N ARG A 118 -18.61 8.81 -3.91
CA ARG A 118 -18.18 9.40 -5.17
C ARG A 118 -18.68 8.63 -6.38
N LYS A 119 -18.63 7.30 -6.36
CA LYS A 119 -19.14 6.47 -7.46
C LYS A 119 -20.67 6.64 -7.63
N ALA A 120 -21.40 6.76 -6.53
CA ALA A 120 -22.85 7.01 -6.57
C ALA A 120 -23.17 8.40 -7.13
N GLN A 121 -22.40 9.44 -6.78
CA GLN A 121 -22.55 10.79 -7.33
C GLN A 121 -22.28 10.83 -8.83
N LEU A 122 -21.16 10.27 -9.29
CA LEU A 122 -20.79 10.23 -10.71
C LEU A 122 -21.86 9.51 -11.57
N ASN A 123 -22.43 8.43 -11.05
CA ASN A 123 -23.51 7.71 -11.74
C ASN A 123 -24.80 8.55 -11.84
N ARG A 124 -25.13 9.35 -10.81
CA ARG A 124 -26.29 10.25 -10.84
C ARG A 124 -26.08 11.39 -11.83
N GLU A 125 -24.88 11.97 -11.86
CA GLU A 125 -24.50 13.03 -12.81
C GLU A 125 -24.54 12.52 -14.26
N ALA A 126 -24.01 11.32 -14.52
CA ALA A 126 -24.07 10.70 -15.84
C ALA A 126 -25.51 10.43 -16.31
N GLN A 127 -26.39 10.01 -15.39
CA GLN A 127 -27.82 9.82 -15.69
C GLN A 127 -28.55 11.15 -15.95
N ALA A 128 -28.21 12.20 -15.20
CA ALA A 128 -28.78 13.54 -15.40
C ALA A 128 -28.36 14.12 -16.76
N ASN A 129 -27.08 14.02 -17.11
CA ASN A 129 -26.58 14.49 -18.41
C ASN A 129 -27.19 13.71 -19.58
N LYS A 130 -27.35 12.39 -19.45
CA LYS A 130 -28.00 11.59 -20.49
C LYS A 130 -29.46 12.03 -20.72
N ARG A 131 -30.21 12.24 -19.64
CA ARG A 131 -31.60 12.73 -19.73
C ARG A 131 -31.70 14.13 -20.32
N ALA A 132 -30.74 15.01 -20.02
CA ALA A 132 -30.69 16.35 -20.59
C ALA A 132 -30.39 16.32 -22.10
N LEU A 133 -29.45 15.47 -22.53
CA LEU A 133 -29.14 15.26 -23.95
C LEU A 133 -30.34 14.70 -24.71
N ASP A 134 -30.98 13.66 -24.16
CA ASP A 134 -32.19 13.05 -24.75
C ASP A 134 -33.35 14.06 -24.87
N ALA A 135 -33.44 15.03 -23.93
CA ALA A 135 -34.45 16.09 -23.96
C ALA A 135 -34.14 17.18 -25.00
N VAL A 136 -32.86 17.54 -25.16
CA VAL A 136 -32.42 18.52 -26.17
C VAL A 136 -32.56 17.93 -27.59
N GLU A 137 -32.23 16.65 -27.77
CA GLU A 137 -32.38 15.96 -29.06
C GLU A 137 -33.85 15.82 -29.47
N LYS A 138 -34.75 15.62 -28.51
CA LYS A 138 -36.21 15.66 -28.76
C LYS A 138 -36.71 17.04 -29.14
N ALA A 139 -36.24 18.09 -28.47
CA ALA A 139 -36.64 19.47 -28.76
C ALA A 139 -36.06 20.03 -30.07
N SER A 140 -35.01 19.42 -30.62
CA SER A 140 -34.42 19.80 -31.91
C SER A 140 -35.04 19.07 -33.10
N ASN A 141 -35.81 18.01 -32.85
CA ASN A 141 -36.44 17.17 -33.87
C ASN A 141 -37.97 17.38 -33.96
N GLU A 142 -38.51 18.31 -33.15
CA GLU A 142 -39.85 18.91 -33.28
C GLU A 142 -39.74 20.29 -33.94
#